data_AF-F9Q071-F1
#
_entry.id   AF-F9Q071-F1
#
_cell.length_a   1.000
_cell.length_b   1.000
_cell.length_c   1.000
_cell.angle_alpha   90.00
_cell.angle_beta   90.00
_cell.angle_gamma   90.00
#
_symmetry.space_group_name_H-M   'P 1'
#
loop_
_entity.id
_entity.type
_entity.pdbx_description
1 polymer ?
#
loop_
_entity_poly.entity_id
_entity_poly.type
_entity_poly.pdbx_seq_one_letter_code
_entity_poly.pdbx_strand_id
1 'polypeptide(L)'
;MGAELTLKLMFERLFAEEMGGGYPRERVIPEQRNARILNEVKQITHNDLMTILKTIDQDFLKDTISGKYFQEYFFENCQDDEVAAYLKEVLAK
;
A
#
# COMPACT_ATOMS: atom_id res chain seq x y z
N MET A 1 28.66 -1.53 7.19
CA MET A 1 29.04 -0.61 6.11
C MET A 1 28.69 -1.29 4.80
N GLY A 2 27.85 -0.70 3.95
CA GLY A 2 27.35 -1.33 2.72
C GLY A 2 25.84 -1.62 2.68
N ALA A 3 25.12 -1.33 3.76
CA ALA A 3 23.66 -1.42 3.76
C ALA A 3 23.05 -0.38 2.82
N GLU A 4 23.61 0.84 2.74
CA GLU A 4 23.12 1.84 1.77
C GLU A 4 23.33 1.39 0.32
N LEU A 5 24.44 0.69 0.04
CA LEU A 5 24.72 0.17 -1.30
C LEU A 5 23.74 -0.96 -1.66
N THR A 6 23.44 -1.82 -0.70
CA THR A 6 22.44 -2.89 -0.89
C THR A 6 21.05 -2.31 -1.14
N LEU A 7 20.65 -1.28 -0.38
CA LEU A 7 19.39 -0.56 -0.61
C LEU A 7 19.34 0.06 -2.01
N LYS A 8 20.43 0.71 -2.44
CA LYS A 8 20.51 1.28 -3.79
C LYS A 8 20.33 0.22 -4.87
N LEU A 9 21.06 -0.89 -4.78
CA LEU A 9 20.97 -1.99 -5.75
C LEU A 9 19.57 -2.63 -5.77
N MET A 10 18.92 -2.76 -4.61
CA MET A 10 17.55 -3.27 -4.54
C MET A 10 16.57 -2.35 -5.25
N PHE A 11 16.64 -1.03 -5.05
CA PHE A 11 15.75 -0.09 -5.75
C PHE A 11 16.04 -0.01 -7.25
N GLU A 12 17.32 -0.07 -7.65
CA GLU A 12 17.69 -0.17 -9.07
C GLU A 12 17.03 -1.39 -9.73
N ARG A 13 16.99 -2.54 -9.06
CA ARG A 13 16.34 -3.75 -9.58
C ARG A 13 14.82 -3.71 -9.50
N LEU A 14 14.26 -3.18 -8.41
CA LEU A 14 12.82 -3.12 -8.18
C LEU A 14 12.10 -2.28 -9.25
N PHE A 15 12.76 -1.25 -9.77
CA PHE A 15 12.19 -0.31 -10.73
C PHE A 15 12.81 -0.39 -12.15
N ALA A 16 13.66 -1.39 -12.44
CA ALA A 16 14.33 -1.52 -13.75
C ALA A 16 13.44 -2.09 -14.87
N GLU A 17 12.47 -2.95 -14.53
CA GLU A 17 11.60 -3.64 -15.49
C GLU A 17 10.13 -3.43 -15.12
N GLU A 18 9.21 -3.65 -16.06
CA GLU A 18 7.78 -3.61 -15.79
C GLU A 18 7.38 -4.70 -14.77
N MET A 19 6.56 -4.34 -13.79
CA MET A 19 6.08 -5.29 -12.80
C MET A 19 5.21 -6.38 -13.44
N GLY A 20 5.40 -7.63 -13.01
CA GLY A 20 4.60 -8.77 -13.49
C GLY A 20 5.11 -9.44 -14.76
N GLY A 21 6.37 -9.19 -15.15
CA GLY A 21 7.04 -9.88 -16.27
C GLY A 21 7.30 -11.38 -16.05
N GLY A 22 7.23 -11.84 -14.79
CA GLY A 22 7.40 -13.23 -14.37
C GLY A 22 8.83 -13.77 -14.51
N TYR A 23 9.20 -14.77 -13.69
CA TYR A 23 10.52 -15.40 -13.81
C TYR A 23 10.52 -16.90 -13.42
N PRO A 24 10.99 -17.81 -14.30
CA PRO A 24 11.45 -17.57 -15.68
C PRO A 24 10.36 -17.01 -16.62
N ARG A 25 10.75 -16.35 -17.72
CA ARG A 25 9.81 -15.61 -18.58
C ARG A 25 8.71 -16.50 -19.18
N GLU A 26 9.00 -17.78 -19.41
CA GLU A 26 8.02 -18.77 -19.87
C GLU A 26 6.89 -19.03 -18.85
N ARG A 27 7.07 -18.65 -17.57
CA ARG A 27 6.08 -18.81 -16.50
C ARG A 27 5.24 -17.55 -16.23
N VAL A 28 5.35 -16.52 -17.07
CA VAL A 28 4.60 -15.27 -16.88
C VAL A 28 3.09 -15.49 -16.82
N ILE A 29 2.53 -16.31 -17.71
CA ILE A 29 1.08 -16.58 -17.78
C ILE A 29 0.56 -17.24 -16.49
N PRO A 30 1.13 -18.37 -16.01
CA PRO A 30 0.67 -18.97 -14.76
C PRO A 30 0.92 -18.08 -13.53
N GLU A 31 2.01 -17.31 -13.50
CA GLU A 31 2.28 -16.38 -12.38
C GLU A 31 1.27 -15.23 -12.32
N GLN A 32 0.99 -14.58 -13.45
CA GLN A 32 -0.03 -13.55 -13.54
C GLN A 32 -1.41 -14.09 -13.17
N ARG A 33 -1.75 -15.32 -13.59
CA ARG A 33 -2.99 -15.98 -13.21
C ARG A 33 -3.06 -16.20 -11.69
N ASN A 34 -2.00 -16.72 -11.09
CA ASN A 34 -1.98 -16.97 -9.65
C ASN A 34 -2.05 -15.67 -8.84
N ALA A 35 -1.39 -14.59 -9.31
CA ALA A 35 -1.49 -13.28 -8.69
C ALA A 35 -2.93 -12.72 -8.71
N ARG A 36 -3.67 -12.91 -9.81
CA ARG A 36 -5.09 -12.54 -9.88
C ARG A 36 -5.95 -13.35 -8.91
N ILE A 37 -5.77 -14.67 -8.86
CA ILE A 37 -6.49 -15.53 -7.90
C ILE A 37 -6.16 -15.11 -6.46
N LEU A 38 -4.90 -14.80 -6.16
CA LEU A 38 -4.52 -14.31 -4.84
C LEU A 38 -5.25 -13.01 -4.48
N ASN A 39 -5.41 -12.09 -5.44
CA ASN A 39 -6.18 -10.87 -5.22
C ASN A 39 -7.66 -11.16 -4.97
N GLU A 40 -8.27 -12.10 -5.69
CA GLU A 40 -9.65 -12.54 -5.45
C GLU A 40 -9.82 -13.16 -4.06
N VAL A 41 -8.88 -13.99 -3.63
CA VAL A 41 -8.90 -14.58 -2.27
C VAL A 41 -8.76 -13.50 -1.19
N LYS A 42 -7.96 -12.46 -1.42
CA LYS A 42 -7.86 -11.32 -0.49
C LYS A 42 -9.21 -10.61 -0.30
N GLN A 43 -10.02 -10.47 -1.34
CA GLN A 43 -11.36 -9.86 -1.23
C GLN A 43 -12.32 -10.65 -0.35
N ILE A 44 -12.11 -11.96 -0.20
CA ILE A 44 -12.94 -12.83 0.66
C ILE A 44 -12.44 -12.81 2.11
N THR A 45 -11.12 -12.70 2.30
CA THR A 45 -10.47 -12.92 3.60
C THR A 45 -10.25 -11.64 4.40
N HIS A 46 -10.34 -10.47 3.75
CA HIS A 46 -10.07 -9.17 4.37
C HIS A 46 -11.32 -8.29 4.32
N ASN A 47 -11.52 -7.50 5.38
CA ASN A 47 -12.51 -6.43 5.39
C ASN A 47 -12.05 -5.29 4.46
N ASP A 48 -13.01 -4.53 3.95
CA ASP A 48 -12.70 -3.32 3.17
C ASP A 48 -11.97 -2.29 4.05
N LEU A 49 -11.19 -1.42 3.41
CA LEU A 49 -10.34 -0.45 4.09
C LEU A 49 -11.13 0.47 5.01
N MET A 50 -12.32 0.95 4.60
CA MET A 50 -13.11 1.86 5.40
C MET A 50 -13.66 1.18 6.66
N THR A 51 -14.12 -0.06 6.55
CA THR A 51 -14.51 -0.86 7.71
C THR A 51 -13.33 -1.04 8.67
N ILE A 52 -12.13 -1.31 8.16
CA ILE A 52 -10.92 -1.42 8.99
C ILE A 52 -10.65 -0.09 9.70
N LEU A 53 -10.55 1.03 8.96
CA LEU A 53 -10.25 2.35 9.51
C LEU A 53 -11.26 2.78 10.60
N LYS A 54 -12.53 2.41 10.45
CA LYS A 54 -13.59 2.68 11.43
C LYS A 54 -13.56 1.78 12.66
N THR A 55 -12.92 0.62 12.58
CA THR A 55 -12.97 -0.42 13.63
C THR A 55 -11.67 -0.53 14.44
N ILE A 56 -10.53 -0.18 13.84
CA ILE A 56 -9.25 -0.16 14.56
C ILE A 56 -9.27 0.87 15.70
N ASP A 57 -8.35 0.69 16.65
CA ASP A 57 -8.12 1.65 17.72
C ASP A 57 -7.85 3.05 17.15
N GLN A 58 -8.68 4.02 17.56
CA GLN A 58 -8.70 5.35 16.94
C GLN A 58 -7.55 6.24 17.40
N ASP A 59 -7.04 6.02 18.61
CA ASP A 59 -5.84 6.73 19.09
C ASP A 59 -4.62 6.23 18.32
N PHE A 60 -4.51 4.92 18.12
CA PHE A 60 -3.49 4.31 17.27
C PHE A 60 -3.57 4.80 15.82
N LEU A 61 -4.77 4.88 15.23
CA LEU A 61 -4.95 5.41 13.88
C LEU A 61 -4.48 6.86 13.81
N LYS A 62 -4.94 7.71 14.74
CA LYS A 62 -4.56 9.12 14.80
C LYS A 62 -3.05 9.31 14.91
N ASP A 63 -2.39 8.57 15.80
CA ASP A 63 -0.94 8.63 15.97
C ASP A 63 -0.19 8.21 14.69
N THR A 64 -0.68 7.16 14.02
CA THR A 64 -0.11 6.66 12.75
C THR A 64 -0.12 7.74 11.65
N ILE A 65 -1.14 8.58 11.61
CA ILE A 65 -1.32 9.63 10.58
C ILE A 65 -0.91 11.04 11.06
N SER A 66 -0.37 11.18 12.27
CA SER A 66 0.05 12.46 12.85
C SER A 66 1.47 12.90 12.45
N GLY A 67 2.10 12.21 11.49
CA GLY A 67 3.42 12.55 11.01
C GLY A 67 3.48 13.96 10.38
N LYS A 68 4.60 14.67 10.58
CA LYS A 68 4.79 16.07 10.14
C LYS A 68 4.39 16.35 8.69
N TYR A 69 4.70 15.40 7.79
CA TYR A 69 4.44 15.53 6.35
C TYR A 69 3.27 14.68 5.86
N PHE A 70 2.55 13.99 6.77
CA PHE A 70 1.46 13.10 6.37
C PHE A 70 0.36 13.87 5.64
N GLN A 71 -0.12 14.97 6.23
CA GLN A 71 -1.24 15.72 5.64
C GLN A 71 -0.90 16.31 4.27
N GLU A 72 0.33 16.83 4.10
CA GLU A 72 0.85 17.34 2.82
C GLU A 72 0.84 16.23 1.78
N TYR A 73 1.59 15.15 2.01
CA TYR A 73 1.77 14.11 0.99
C TYR A 73 0.50 13.29 0.74
N PHE A 74 -0.27 12.98 1.79
CA PHE A 74 -1.47 12.17 1.65
C PHE A 74 -2.59 12.95 0.97
N PHE A 75 -2.99 14.13 1.47
CA PHE A 75 -4.16 14.83 0.92
C PHE A 75 -3.93 15.46 -0.45
N GLU A 76 -2.68 15.74 -0.83
CA GLU A 76 -2.37 16.19 -2.20
C GLU A 76 -2.46 15.06 -3.24
N ASN A 77 -2.27 13.80 -2.83
CA ASN A 77 -2.18 12.66 -3.75
C ASN A 77 -3.31 11.61 -3.55
N CYS A 78 -4.20 11.80 -2.57
CA CYS A 78 -5.28 10.87 -2.30
C CYS A 78 -6.29 10.86 -3.45
N GLN A 79 -6.66 9.66 -3.89
CA GLN A 79 -7.64 9.45 -4.97
C GLN A 79 -9.00 8.95 -4.47
N ASP A 80 -9.15 8.78 -3.16
CA ASP A 80 -10.35 8.27 -2.52
C ASP A 80 -10.90 9.33 -1.55
N ASP A 81 -11.97 10.01 -1.98
CA ASP A 81 -12.59 11.10 -1.23
C ASP A 81 -13.20 10.63 0.10
N GLU A 82 -13.69 9.38 0.18
CA GLU A 82 -14.28 8.84 1.40
C GLU A 82 -13.19 8.65 2.47
N VAL A 83 -12.07 8.04 2.08
CA VAL A 83 -10.90 7.86 2.96
C VAL A 83 -10.36 9.22 3.39
N ALA A 84 -10.20 10.16 2.46
CA ALA A 84 -9.69 11.49 2.76
C ALA A 84 -10.58 12.25 3.76
N ALA A 85 -11.90 12.21 3.58
CA ALA A 85 -12.85 12.83 4.50
C ALA A 85 -12.76 12.22 5.90
N TYR A 86 -12.74 10.88 5.99
CA TYR A 86 -12.68 10.19 7.27
C TYR A 86 -11.39 10.47 8.04
N LEU A 87 -10.23 10.45 7.37
CA LEU A 87 -8.95 10.72 8.05
C LEU A 87 -8.83 12.19 8.50
N LYS A 88 -9.47 13.14 7.80
CA LYS A 88 -9.57 14.53 8.29
C LYS A 88 -10.38 14.62 9.59
N GLU A 89 -11.47 13.87 9.70
CA GLU A 89 -12.25 13.82 10.95
C GLU A 89 -11.44 13.20 12.10
N VAL A 90 -10.66 12.16 11.83
CA VAL A 90 -9.77 11.53 12.84
C VAL A 90 -8.72 12.52 13.34
N LEU A 91 -8.12 13.30 12.44
CA LEU A 91 -7.11 14.33 12.79
C LEU A 91 -7.70 15.54 13.54
N ALA A 92 -9.00 15.81 13.40
CA ALA A 92 -9.67 16.94 14.03
C ALA A 92 -10.16 16.65 15.46
N LYS A 93 -10.24 15.38 15.85
CA LYS A 93 -10.47 14.94 17.24
C LYS A 93 -9.19 15.13 18.05
#